data_AF-A0A1J3D5W5-F1
#
_entry.id   AF-A0A1J3D5W5-F1
#
_cell.length_a   1.000
_cell.length_b   1.000
_cell.length_c   1.000
_cell.angle_alpha   90.00
_cell.angle_beta   90.00
_cell.angle_gamma   90.00
#
_symmetry.space_group_name_H-M   'P 1'
#
loop_
_entity.id
_entity.type
_entity.pdbx_description
1 polymer ?
#
loop_
_entity_poly.entity_id
_entity_poly.type
_entity_poly.pdbx_seq_one_letter_code
_entity_poly.pdbx_strand_id
1 'polypeptide(L)' 'RITPSWVGFTDSERLIGEAAKNQAANNPERTVFDVKRLIGRKYEDKEVQKDMKLVPYKIVNKDGKPYIQVKIKDGE' A
#
# COMPACT_ATOMS: atom_id res chain seq x y z
N ARG A 1 -15.64 17.21 -7.02
CA ARG A 1 -15.12 16.75 -5.71
C ARG A 1 -14.44 15.41 -5.93
N ILE A 2 -13.20 15.22 -5.47
CA ILE A 2 -12.43 13.98 -5.61
C ILE A 2 -11.87 13.56 -4.25
N THR A 3 -11.64 12.27 -4.04
CA THR A 3 -10.99 11.75 -2.84
C THR A 3 -9.86 10.83 -3.28
N PRO A 4 -8.62 11.05 -2.81
CA PRO A 4 -7.50 10.24 -3.24
C PRO A 4 -7.66 8.80 -2.73
N SER A 5 -7.31 7.82 -3.56
CA SER A 5 -7.36 6.40 -3.20
C SER A 5 -6.13 6.01 -2.37
N TRP A 6 -6.04 6.56 -1.17
CA TRP A 6 -4.91 6.40 -0.24
C TRP A 6 -5.43 5.87 1.09
N VAL A 7 -4.66 4.94 1.69
CA VAL A 7 -4.96 4.37 3.01
C VAL A 7 -3.67 4.38 3.84
N GLY A 8 -3.71 5.03 5.00
CA GLY A 8 -2.59 5.11 5.93
C GLY A 8 -2.90 4.34 7.20
N PHE A 9 -1.92 3.59 7.72
CA PHE A 9 -2.04 2.88 8.99
C PHE A 9 -1.16 3.56 10.03
N THR A 10 -1.78 4.01 11.12
CA THR A 10 -1.09 4.50 12.30
C THR A 10 -1.13 3.43 13.38
N ASP A 11 -0.63 3.76 14.57
CA ASP A 11 -0.72 2.86 15.72
C ASP A 11 -2.12 2.79 16.33
N SER A 12 -2.98 3.76 16.04
CA SER A 12 -4.31 3.89 16.67
C SER A 12 -5.45 3.77 15.68
N GLU A 13 -5.23 4.08 14.40
CA GLU A 13 -6.30 4.19 13.43
C GLU A 13 -5.86 3.94 11.99
N ARG A 14 -6.87 3.81 11.12
CA ARG A 14 -6.71 3.73 9.68
C ARG A 14 -7.22 5.02 9.04
N LEU A 15 -6.30 5.79 8.48
CA LEU A 15 -6.57 7.02 7.74
C LEU A 15 -6.95 6.67 6.29
N ILE A 16 -7.92 7.40 5.71
CA ILE A 16 -8.38 7.19 4.34
C ILE A 16 -8.47 8.55 3.64
N GLY A 17 -8.08 8.60 2.37
CA GLY A 17 -8.23 9.79 1.55
C GLY A 17 -7.18 10.85 1.86
N GLU A 18 -7.62 12.11 1.95
CA GLU A 18 -6.71 13.25 2.13
C GLU A 18 -5.84 13.12 3.38
N ALA A 19 -6.39 12.59 4.48
CA ALA A 19 -5.64 12.36 5.71
C ALA A 19 -4.45 11.41 5.50
N ALA A 20 -4.66 10.31 4.76
CA ALA A 20 -3.60 9.37 4.43
C ALA A 20 -2.55 9.98 3.50
N LYS A 21 -2.99 10.74 2.49
CA LYS A 21 -2.10 11.41 1.54
C LYS A 21 -1.21 12.46 2.23
N ASN A 22 -1.77 13.23 3.16
CA ASN A 22 -1.04 14.29 3.86
C ASN A 22 0.09 13.76 4.76
N GLN A 23 -0.07 12.57 5.36
CA GLN A 23 0.97 11.98 6.21
C GLN A 23 2.00 11.11 5.46
N ALA A 24 1.81 10.90 4.14
CA ALA A 24 2.58 9.92 3.38
C ALA A 24 4.10 10.12 3.45
N ALA A 25 4.57 11.37 3.50
CA ALA A 25 5.98 11.69 3.62
C ALA A 25 6.57 11.29 4.99
N ASN A 26 5.77 11.33 6.04
CA ASN A 26 6.20 11.01 7.41
C ASN A 26 6.04 9.52 7.76
N ASN A 27 5.11 8.83 7.09
CA ASN A 27 4.82 7.42 7.33
C ASN A 27 4.70 6.65 5.99
N PRO A 28 5.77 6.59 5.18
CA PRO A 28 5.70 6.10 3.81
C PRO A 28 5.46 4.59 3.73
N GLU A 29 6.09 3.78 4.57
CA GLU A 29 5.98 2.31 4.55
C GLU A 29 4.58 1.81 4.94
N ARG A 30 3.82 2.61 5.70
CA ARG A 30 2.47 2.27 6.17
C ARG A 30 1.38 3.10 5.48
N THR A 31 1.72 3.81 4.39
CA THR A 31 0.77 4.54 3.56
C THR A 31 0.69 3.93 2.18
N VAL A 32 -0.46 3.36 1.87
CA VAL A 32 -0.74 2.55 0.69
C VAL A 32 -1.51 3.38 -0.35
N PHE A 33 -1.03 3.35 -1.58
CA PHE A 33 -1.62 4.00 -2.76
C PHE A 33 -1.34 3.16 -4.01
N ASP A 34 -1.93 3.48 -5.16
CA ASP A 34 -1.70 2.77 -6.43
C ASP A 34 -2.06 1.26 -6.44
N VAL A 35 -2.82 0.77 -5.47
CA VAL A 35 -3.26 -0.64 -5.36
C VAL A 35 -3.98 -1.12 -6.62
N LYS A 36 -4.68 -0.24 -7.33
CA LYS A 36 -5.35 -0.55 -8.61
C LYS A 36 -4.39 -1.13 -9.66
N ARG A 37 -3.08 -0.85 -9.57
CA ARG A 37 -2.05 -1.43 -10.45
C ARG A 37 -1.80 -2.91 -10.17
N LEU A 38 -2.03 -3.36 -8.93
CA LEU A 38 -1.75 -4.73 -8.46
C LEU A 38 -2.96 -5.66 -8.57
N ILE A 39 -4.18 -5.11 -8.48
CA ILE A 39 -5.42 -5.91 -8.48
C ILE A 39 -5.51 -6.74 -9.77
N GLY A 40 -5.72 -8.05 -9.60
CA GLY A 40 -5.87 -9.00 -10.71
C GLY A 40 -4.56 -9.44 -11.37
N ARG A 41 -3.39 -8.96 -10.91
CA ARG A 41 -2.09 -9.36 -11.44
C ARG A 41 -1.48 -10.53 -10.64
N LYS A 42 -0.49 -11.18 -11.25
CA LYS A 42 0.38 -12.16 -10.59
C LYS A 42 1.58 -11.44 -9.99
N TYR A 43 2.15 -11.99 -8.91
CA TYR A 43 3.32 -11.39 -8.25
C TYR A 43 4.50 -11.24 -9.21
N GLU A 44 4.71 -12.22 -10.08
CA GLU A 44 5.83 -12.29 -11.04
C GLU A 44 5.63 -11.41 -12.29
N ASP A 45 4.49 -10.71 -12.42
CA ASP A 45 4.25 -9.83 -13.56
C ASP A 45 5.29 -8.69 -13.60
N LYS A 46 5.82 -8.39 -14.79
CA LYS A 46 6.89 -7.39 -14.99
C LYS A 46 6.49 -6.01 -14.46
N GLU A 47 5.22 -5.64 -14.62
CA GLU A 47 4.69 -4.38 -14.10
C GLU A 47 4.67 -4.38 -12.57
N VAL A 48 4.29 -5.49 -11.92
CA VAL A 48 4.32 -5.62 -10.45
C VAL A 48 5.75 -5.53 -9.93
N GLN A 49 6.71 -6.20 -10.59
CA GLN A 49 8.13 -6.15 -10.23
C GLN A 49 8.74 -4.76 -10.42
N LYS A 50 8.25 -3.99 -11.39
CA LYS A 50 8.64 -2.59 -11.59
C LYS A 50 8.04 -1.69 -10.53
N ASP A 51 6.74 -1.80 -10.28
CA ASP A 51 6.02 -1.01 -9.27
C ASP A 51 6.61 -1.22 -7.86
N MET A 52 7.01 -2.46 -7.54
CA MET A 52 7.72 -2.82 -6.31
C MET A 52 8.97 -1.98 -6.02
N LYS A 53 9.63 -1.45 -7.05
CA LYS A 53 10.85 -0.62 -6.91
C LYS A 53 10.54 0.85 -6.72
N LEU A 54 9.30 1.26 -6.96
CA LEU A 54 8.86 2.66 -6.95
C LEU A 54 8.06 3.01 -5.71
N VAL A 55 7.37 2.03 -5.12
CA VAL A 55 6.54 2.23 -3.93
C VAL A 55 7.37 2.04 -2.65
N PRO A 56 7.07 2.79 -1.58
CA PRO A 56 7.81 2.70 -0.32
C PRO A 56 7.37 1.55 0.58
N TYR A 57 6.21 0.94 0.32
CA TYR A 57 5.65 -0.14 1.12
C TYR A 57 5.99 -1.51 0.52
N LYS A 58 5.95 -2.55 1.35
CA LYS A 58 6.35 -3.89 0.94
C LYS A 58 5.24 -4.61 0.19
N ILE A 59 5.56 -5.14 -0.98
CA ILE A 59 4.71 -6.09 -1.72
C ILE A 59 5.32 -7.48 -1.57
N VAL A 60 4.52 -8.45 -1.16
CA VAL A 60 4.92 -9.85 -0.90
C VAL A 60 4.14 -10.81 -1.78
N ASN A 61 4.77 -11.94 -2.08
CA ASN A 61 4.10 -13.04 -2.79
C ASN A 61 3.31 -13.88 -1.79
N LYS A 62 2.01 -14.03 -2.02
CA LYS A 62 1.17 -15.01 -1.33
C LYS A 62 0.40 -15.79 -2.38
N ASP A 63 0.71 -17.08 -2.50
CA ASP A 63 0.08 -18.01 -3.45
C ASP A 63 0.09 -17.50 -4.90
N GLY A 64 1.21 -16.90 -5.33
CA GLY A 64 1.41 -16.36 -6.68
C GLY A 64 0.79 -14.98 -6.92
N LYS A 65 0.15 -14.38 -5.91
CA LYS A 65 -0.51 -13.07 -5.99
C LYS A 65 0.27 -12.01 -5.19
N PRO A 66 0.27 -10.75 -5.66
CA PRO A 66 0.88 -9.65 -4.92
C PRO A 66 -0.03 -9.21 -3.76
N TYR A 67 0.51 -9.24 -2.56
CA TYR A 67 -0.13 -8.72 -1.35
C TYR A 67 0.69 -7.56 -0.80
N ILE A 68 0.03 -6.58 -0.21
CA ILE A 68 0.71 -5.46 0.46
C ILE A 68 0.86 -5.81 1.93
N GLN A 69 2.08 -5.78 2.45
CA GLN A 69 2.38 -6.03 3.85
C GLN A 69 2.63 -4.69 4.55
N VAL A 70 1.81 -4.38 5.56
CA VAL A 70 1.94 -3.19 6.39
C VAL A 70 2.03 -3.63 7.84
N LYS A 71 2.91 -3.00 8.64
CA LYS A 71 2.95 -3.23 10.09
C LYS A 71 1.77 -2.51 10.73
N ILE A 72 1.05 -3.16 11.63
CA ILE A 72 0.02 -2.56 12.50
C ILE A 72 0.39 -2.86 13.97
N LYS A 73 0.01 -1.98 14.90
CA LYS A 73 0.34 -2.17 16.32
C LYS A 73 -0.63 -3.15 17.00
N ASP A 74 -1.89 -3.16 16.56
CA ASP A 74 -2.92 -4.07 17.04
C ASP A 74 -3.12 -5.25 16.07
N GLY A 75 -2.28 -6.29 16.24
CA GLY A 75 -2.57 -7.71 15.96
C GLY A 75 -2.92 -8.16 14.53
N GLU A 76 -2.00 -8.95 13.95
CA GLU A 76 -2.05 -9.80 12.74
C GLU A 76 -2.24 -9.15 11.36
#